data_AF-A0A7S3Y3C2-F1
#
_entry.id   AF-A0A7S3Y3C2-F1
#
_cell.length_a   1.000
_cell.length_b   1.000
_cell.length_c   1.000
_cell.angle_alpha   90.00
_cell.angle_beta   90.00
_cell.angle_gamma   90.00
#
_symmetry.space_group_name_H-M   'P 1'
#
loop_
_entity.id
_entity.type
_entity.pdbx_description
1 polymer ?
#
loop_
_entity_poly.entity_id
_entity_poly.type
_entity_poly.pdbx_seq_one_letter_code
_entity_poly.pdbx_strand_id
1 'polypeptide(L)'
;RAVAGLFSDRVRDAVGRPTLLCAALGCLGLTAFLFAAGRPALAYPCFVLTGFFYGALFSLMSALAADAFGPAHVAANYGALDLAPACGSFFFATYVVGLFYDDGGGSSSSSSSAACEGCFAGAFAVCGLACLAASALGLAALR
;
A
#
# COMPACT_ATOMS: atom_id res chain seq x y z
N ARG A 1 23.56 -2.39 0.28
CA ARG A 1 23.19 -1.78 -1.03
C ARG A 1 23.52 -2.69 -2.22
N ALA A 2 24.73 -3.28 -2.32
CA ALA A 2 25.09 -4.18 -3.44
C ALA A 2 24.27 -5.49 -3.53
N VAL A 3 23.99 -6.15 -2.39
CA VAL A 3 23.27 -7.44 -2.36
C VAL A 3 21.81 -7.31 -2.80
N ALA A 4 21.13 -6.24 -2.37
CA ALA A 4 19.76 -5.94 -2.77
C ALA A 4 19.67 -5.57 -4.27
N GLY A 5 20.69 -4.88 -4.80
CA GLY A 5 20.79 -4.57 -6.23
C GLY A 5 20.94 -5.84 -7.08
N LEU A 6 21.83 -6.76 -6.70
CA LEU A 6 22.02 -8.04 -7.39
C LEU A 6 20.78 -8.95 -7.36
N PHE A 7 20.04 -8.95 -6.24
CA PHE A 7 18.79 -9.69 -6.14
C PHE A 7 17.71 -9.04 -7.03
N SER A 8 17.63 -7.71 -7.02
CA SER A 8 16.70 -6.96 -7.87
C SER A 8 17.01 -7.12 -9.35
N ASP A 9 18.28 -7.16 -9.76
CA ASP A 9 18.67 -7.35 -11.16
C ASP A 9 18.40 -8.78 -11.63
N ARG A 10 18.69 -9.81 -10.81
CA ARG A 10 18.32 -11.19 -11.16
C ARG A 10 16.81 -11.42 -11.24
N VAL A 11 16.04 -10.77 -10.38
CA VAL A 11 14.57 -10.85 -10.40
C VAL A 11 14.00 -10.05 -11.57
N ARG A 12 14.61 -8.91 -11.92
CA ARG A 12 14.23 -8.07 -13.07
C ARG A 12 14.46 -8.77 -14.41
N ASP A 13 15.53 -9.55 -14.56
CA ASP A 13 15.80 -10.29 -15.80
C ASP A 13 14.79 -11.42 -16.04
N ALA A 14 14.14 -11.92 -14.98
CA ALA A 14 13.10 -12.95 -15.07
C ALA A 14 11.67 -12.38 -15.09
N VAL A 15 11.44 -11.19 -14.53
CA VAL A 15 10.10 -10.62 -14.26
C VAL A 15 10.10 -9.13 -14.61
N GLY A 16 9.20 -8.70 -15.50
CA GLY A 16 9.07 -7.30 -15.91
C GLY A 16 8.90 -6.32 -14.75
N ARG A 17 9.39 -5.09 -14.92
CA ARG A 17 9.18 -3.99 -13.96
C ARG A 17 7.71 -3.81 -13.52
N PRO A 18 6.71 -3.85 -14.42
CA PRO A 18 5.32 -3.66 -13.99
C PRO A 18 4.74 -4.87 -13.25
N THR A 19 5.19 -6.10 -13.55
CA THR A 19 4.76 -7.29 -12.79
C THR A 19 5.35 -7.30 -11.38
N LEU A 20 6.58 -6.78 -11.19
CA LEU A 20 7.16 -6.57 -9.86
C LEU A 20 6.40 -5.51 -9.05
N LEU A 21 5.93 -4.45 -9.71
CA LEU A 21 5.06 -3.46 -9.08
C LEU A 21 3.76 -4.13 -8.60
N CYS A 22 3.08 -4.90 -9.46
CA CYS A 22 1.88 -5.64 -9.08
C CYS A 22 2.11 -6.62 -7.92
N ALA A 23 3.23 -7.33 -7.91
CA ALA A 23 3.59 -8.21 -6.81
C ALA A 23 3.78 -7.45 -5.49
N ALA A 24 4.46 -6.30 -5.51
CA ALA A 24 4.62 -5.46 -4.33
C ALA A 24 3.27 -4.92 -3.80
N LEU A 25 2.36 -4.50 -4.69
CA LEU A 25 1.00 -4.12 -4.30
C LEU A 25 0.22 -5.28 -3.67
N GLY A 26 0.34 -6.49 -4.22
CA GLY A 26 -0.27 -7.69 -3.65
C GLY A 26 0.24 -8.00 -2.24
N CYS A 27 1.57 -7.90 -2.04
CA CYS A 27 2.19 -8.05 -0.72
C CYS A 27 1.73 -6.97 0.27
N LEU A 28 1.59 -5.72 -0.16
CA LEU A 28 1.04 -4.64 0.66
C LEU A 28 -0.42 -4.93 1.07
N GLY A 29 -1.24 -5.44 0.15
CA GLY A 29 -2.60 -5.88 0.45
C GLY A 29 -2.63 -6.97 1.53
N LEU A 30 -1.78 -7.99 1.39
CA LEU A 30 -1.60 -9.04 2.41
C LEU A 30 -1.20 -8.48 3.77
N THR A 31 -0.26 -7.54 3.83
CA THR A 31 0.13 -6.90 5.10
C THR A 31 -1.01 -6.10 5.72
N ALA A 32 -1.86 -5.46 4.91
CA ALA A 32 -3.04 -4.77 5.42
C ALA A 32 -4.07 -5.75 6.03
N PHE A 33 -4.26 -6.93 5.46
CA PHE A 33 -5.07 -7.99 6.09
C PHE A 33 -4.46 -8.51 7.39
N LEU A 34 -3.12 -8.61 7.47
CA LEU A 34 -2.45 -8.97 8.71
C LEU A 34 -2.64 -7.91 9.81
N PHE A 35 -2.65 -6.62 9.44
CA PHE A 35 -3.03 -5.54 10.36
C PHE A 35 -4.50 -5.65 10.79
N ALA A 36 -5.40 -6.03 9.88
CA ALA A 36 -6.80 -6.26 10.21
C ALA A 36 -7.03 -7.40 11.22
N ALA A 37 -6.08 -8.34 11.35
CA ALA A 37 -6.17 -9.40 12.36
C ALA A 37 -6.01 -8.91 13.81
N GLY A 38 -5.64 -7.65 14.04
CA GLY A 38 -5.65 -7.00 15.36
C GLY A 38 -4.66 -7.57 16.38
N ARG A 39 -3.69 -8.39 15.97
CA ARG A 39 -2.74 -9.04 16.89
C ARG A 39 -1.53 -8.13 17.17
N PRO A 40 -1.28 -7.71 18.43
CA PRO A 40 -0.16 -6.81 18.75
C PRO A 40 1.21 -7.42 18.42
N ALA A 41 1.37 -8.74 18.55
CA ALA A 41 2.58 -9.46 18.19
C ALA A 41 2.93 -9.38 16.69
N LEU A 42 1.93 -9.15 15.83
CA LEU A 42 2.13 -9.02 14.38
C LEU A 42 2.38 -7.58 13.94
N ALA A 43 2.17 -6.58 14.80
CA ALA A 43 2.31 -5.17 14.42
C ALA A 43 3.74 -4.85 13.94
N TYR A 44 4.76 -5.22 14.71
CA TYR A 44 6.15 -4.97 14.35
C TYR A 44 6.58 -5.59 13.01
N PRO A 45 6.39 -6.92 12.78
CA PRO A 45 6.73 -7.50 11.48
C PRO A 45 5.91 -6.89 10.35
N CYS A 46 4.63 -6.57 10.56
CA CYS A 46 3.83 -5.92 9.52
C CYS A 46 4.39 -4.54 9.13
N PHE A 47 4.81 -3.70 10.09
CA PHE A 47 5.45 -2.41 9.77
C PHE A 47 6.74 -2.58 8.97
N VAL A 48 7.58 -3.55 9.33
CA VAL A 48 8.83 -3.84 8.61
C VAL A 48 8.54 -4.29 7.18
N LEU A 49 7.57 -5.20 6.99
CA LEU A 49 7.16 -5.66 5.67
C LEU A 49 6.57 -4.53 4.84
N THR A 50 5.63 -3.77 5.40
CA THR A 50 5.00 -2.62 4.73
C THR A 50 6.05 -1.61 4.29
N GLY A 51 7.00 -1.25 5.17
CA GLY A 51 8.09 -0.32 4.82
C GLY A 51 8.97 -0.84 3.69
N PHE A 52 9.31 -2.13 3.69
CA PHE A 52 10.11 -2.76 2.65
C PHE A 52 9.40 -2.73 1.28
N PHE A 53 8.16 -3.21 1.21
CA PHE A 53 7.41 -3.26 -0.05
C PHE A 53 6.99 -1.87 -0.55
N TYR A 54 6.65 -0.96 0.35
CA TYR A 54 6.33 0.42 -0.02
C TYR A 54 7.56 1.17 -0.56
N GLY A 55 8.73 0.97 0.05
CA GLY A 55 9.99 1.51 -0.47
C GLY A 55 10.33 0.98 -1.86
N ALA A 56 10.09 -0.31 -2.10
CA ALA A 56 10.25 -0.91 -3.43
C ALA A 56 9.27 -0.30 -4.45
N LEU A 57 8.01 -0.12 -4.07
CA LEU A 57 6.97 0.50 -4.90
C LEU A 57 7.35 1.91 -5.33
N PHE A 58 7.84 2.75 -4.41
CA PHE A 58 8.24 4.13 -4.70
C PHE A 58 9.38 4.18 -5.72
N SER A 59 10.39 3.32 -5.55
CA SER A 59 11.50 3.21 -6.50
C SER A 59 11.04 2.70 -7.87
N LEU A 60 10.19 1.68 -7.94
CA LEU A 60 9.67 1.16 -9.20
C LEU A 60 8.80 2.19 -9.93
N MET A 61 7.98 2.94 -9.19
CA MET A 61 7.09 3.94 -9.77
C MET A 61 7.87 5.06 -10.45
N SER A 62 8.96 5.54 -9.84
CA SER A 62 9.85 6.54 -10.46
C SER A 62 10.52 6.03 -11.74
N ALA A 63 10.92 4.75 -11.78
CA ALA A 63 11.53 4.14 -12.95
C ALA A 63 10.52 3.94 -14.09
N LEU A 64 9.30 3.48 -13.77
CA LEU A 64 8.21 3.33 -14.74
C LEU A 64 7.75 4.67 -15.30
N ALA A 65 7.69 5.72 -14.48
CA ALA A 65 7.35 7.07 -14.94
C ALA A 65 8.38 7.59 -15.96
N ALA A 66 9.67 7.34 -15.73
CA ALA A 66 10.73 7.68 -16.67
C ALA A 66 10.67 6.87 -17.97
N ASP A 67 10.37 5.57 -17.87
CA ASP A 67 10.21 4.69 -19.04
C ASP A 67 8.96 5.07 -19.88
N ALA A 68 7.85 5.46 -19.23
CA ALA A 68 6.57 5.74 -19.90
C ALA A 68 6.50 7.13 -20.56
N PHE A 69 7.01 8.17 -19.89
CA PHE A 69 6.90 9.55 -20.37
C PHE A 69 8.22 10.15 -20.89
N GLY A 70 9.31 9.39 -20.79
CA GLY A 70 10.63 9.84 -21.20
C GLY A 70 11.31 10.79 -20.19
N PRO A 71 12.60 11.10 -20.42
CA PRO A 71 13.45 11.75 -19.43
C PRO A 71 13.25 13.27 -19.28
N ALA A 72 12.58 13.93 -20.23
CA ALA A 72 12.56 15.40 -20.31
C ALA A 72 11.82 16.10 -19.14
N HIS A 73 10.77 15.47 -18.61
CA HIS A 73 9.93 16.05 -17.54
C HIS A 73 9.60 15.03 -16.42
N VAL A 74 10.53 14.15 -16.08
CA VAL A 74 10.31 13.07 -15.09
C VAL A 74 9.82 13.61 -13.75
N ALA A 75 10.39 14.72 -13.25
CA ALA A 75 9.98 15.30 -11.97
C ALA A 75 8.53 15.80 -11.97
N ALA A 76 8.07 16.44 -13.06
CA ALA A 76 6.70 16.93 -13.18
C ALA A 76 5.70 15.77 -13.32
N ASN A 77 6.02 14.77 -14.15
CA ASN A 77 5.18 13.59 -14.33
C ASN A 77 5.10 12.76 -13.05
N TYR A 78 6.23 12.60 -12.35
CA TYR A 78 6.27 11.94 -11.06
C TYR A 78 5.46 12.70 -10.00
N GLY A 79 5.54 14.03 -9.96
CA GLY A 79 4.72 14.85 -9.07
C GLY A 79 3.21 14.69 -9.34
N ALA A 80 2.80 14.58 -10.60
CA ALA A 80 1.40 14.28 -10.94
C ALA A 80 0.98 12.86 -10.48
N LEU A 81 1.88 11.88 -10.61
CA LEU A 81 1.65 10.53 -10.11
C LEU A 81 1.56 10.47 -8.58
N ASP A 82 2.32 11.30 -7.87
CA ASP A 82 2.32 11.38 -6.40
C ASP A 82 1.10 12.16 -5.84
N LEU A 83 0.45 12.96 -6.68
CA LEU A 83 -0.83 13.58 -6.33
C LEU A 83 -1.94 12.52 -6.14
N ALA A 84 -1.89 11.42 -6.88
CA ALA A 84 -2.87 10.34 -6.77
C ALA A 84 -2.91 9.69 -5.38
N PRO A 85 -1.78 9.22 -4.79
CA PRO A 85 -1.78 8.69 -3.43
C PRO A 85 -2.08 9.76 -2.37
N ALA A 86 -1.73 11.04 -2.59
CA ALA A 86 -2.12 12.12 -1.68
C ALA A 86 -3.65 12.28 -1.60
N CYS A 87 -4.32 12.35 -2.76
CA CYS A 87 -5.78 12.40 -2.84
C CYS A 87 -6.43 11.13 -2.27
N GLY A 88 -5.91 9.95 -2.61
CA GLY A 88 -6.42 8.67 -2.12
C GLY A 88 -6.29 8.53 -0.60
N SER A 89 -5.15 8.95 -0.03
CA SER A 89 -4.91 8.91 1.41
C SER A 89 -5.87 9.84 2.16
N PHE A 90 -6.13 11.04 1.62
CA PHE A 90 -7.11 11.95 2.21
C PHE A 90 -8.50 11.33 2.24
N PHE A 91 -8.93 10.69 1.14
CA PHE A 91 -10.23 10.03 1.08
C PHE A 91 -10.34 8.85 2.05
N PHE A 92 -9.36 7.95 2.05
CA PHE A 92 -9.36 6.79 2.95
C PHE A 92 -9.25 7.18 4.42
N ALA A 93 -8.39 8.13 4.76
CA ALA A 93 -8.21 8.57 6.14
C ALA A 93 -9.43 9.35 6.66
N THR A 94 -10.06 10.18 5.83
CA THR A 94 -11.17 11.02 6.28
C THR A 94 -12.49 10.25 6.28
N TYR A 95 -12.81 9.55 5.19
CA TYR A 95 -14.12 8.90 5.04
C TYR A 95 -14.11 7.47 5.57
N VAL A 96 -13.17 6.64 5.14
CA VAL A 96 -13.18 5.20 5.47
C VAL A 96 -12.87 5.01 6.95
N VAL A 97 -11.77 5.59 7.44
CA VAL A 97 -11.41 5.47 8.85
C VAL A 97 -12.41 6.17 9.75
N GLY A 98 -12.92 7.35 9.36
CA GLY A 98 -13.94 8.08 10.13
C GLY A 98 -15.22 7.27 10.30
N LEU A 99 -15.70 6.60 9.24
CA LEU A 99 -16.91 5.78 9.29
C LEU A 99 -16.77 4.58 10.24
N PHE A 100 -15.64 3.87 10.18
CA PHE A 100 -15.38 2.75 11.10
C PHE A 100 -15.10 3.21 12.54
N TYR A 101 -14.61 4.43 12.74
CA TYR A 101 -14.39 5.01 14.06
C TYR A 101 -15.71 5.39 14.73
N ASP A 102 -16.63 6.01 13.99
CA ASP A 102 -17.95 6.39 14.48
C ASP A 102 -18.84 5.16 14.74
N ASP A 103 -18.84 4.17 13.84
CA ASP A 103 -19.59 2.91 14.01
C ASP A 103 -19.04 2.05 15.17
N GLY A 104 -17.75 2.17 15.47
CA GLY A 104 -17.07 1.47 16.56
C GLY A 104 -17.40 1.99 17.98
N GLY A 105 -18.30 2.96 18.11
CA GLY A 105 -18.71 3.54 19.39
C GLY A 105 -17.87 4.72 19.87
N GLY A 106 -17.05 5.34 19.01
CA GLY A 106 -16.23 6.52 19.34
C GLY A 106 -17.04 7.74 19.82
N SER A 107 -18.34 7.77 19.51
CA SER A 107 -19.28 8.84 19.89
C SER A 107 -20.05 8.57 21.19
N SER A 108 -19.91 7.37 21.77
CA SER A 108 -20.63 6.96 22.98
C SER A 108 -19.72 7.11 24.20
N SER A 109 -20.03 8.09 25.04
CA SER A 109 -19.42 8.42 26.32
C SER A 109 -19.56 7.30 27.38
N SER A 110 -18.99 6.13 27.10
CA SER A 110 -18.91 5.00 28.01
C SER A 110 -17.44 4.60 28.15
N SER A 111 -16.84 5.03 29.27
CA SER A 111 -15.45 4.89 29.68
C SER A 111 -14.94 3.45 29.79
N SER A 112 -14.84 2.74 28.68
CA SER A 112 -14.05 1.51 28.60
C SER A 112 -13.09 1.60 27.41
N SER A 113 -11.84 1.95 27.69
CA SER A 113 -10.73 1.98 26.74
C SER A 113 -10.45 0.62 26.05
N ALA A 114 -11.24 -0.40 26.35
CA ALA A 114 -11.23 -1.74 25.74
C ALA A 114 -12.20 -1.89 24.54
N ALA A 115 -13.04 -0.90 24.24
CA ALA A 115 -14.05 -1.02 23.17
C ALA A 115 -13.49 -0.94 21.73
N CYS A 116 -12.23 -0.51 21.54
CA CYS A 116 -11.68 -0.21 20.22
C CYS A 116 -10.54 -1.16 19.80
N GLU A 117 -10.52 -2.41 20.28
CA GLU A 117 -9.50 -3.41 19.91
C GLU A 117 -9.73 -4.04 18.52
N GLY A 118 -10.65 -3.48 17.72
CA GLY A 118 -10.99 -3.97 16.39
C GLY A 118 -11.62 -2.96 15.43
N CYS A 119 -11.87 -1.70 15.83
CA CYS A 119 -12.54 -0.73 14.96
C CYS A 119 -11.74 -0.43 13.68
N PHE A 120 -10.41 -0.42 13.78
CA PHE A 120 -9.56 -0.20 12.61
C PHE A 120 -9.41 -1.43 11.70
N ALA A 121 -9.83 -2.62 12.16
CA ALA A 121 -9.72 -3.84 11.36
C ALA A 121 -10.52 -3.73 10.05
N GLY A 122 -11.70 -3.12 10.11
CA GLY A 122 -12.52 -2.83 8.93
C GLY A 122 -11.80 -1.92 7.95
N ALA A 123 -11.24 -0.81 8.42
CA ALA A 123 -10.48 0.12 7.58
C ALA A 123 -9.26 -0.56 6.91
N PHE A 124 -8.50 -1.37 7.66
CA PHE A 124 -7.37 -2.12 7.12
C PHE A 124 -7.80 -3.19 6.11
N ALA A 125 -8.95 -3.84 6.31
CA ALA A 125 -9.50 -4.78 5.33
C ALA A 125 -9.91 -4.07 4.02
N VAL A 126 -10.54 -2.89 4.09
CA VAL A 126 -10.89 -2.11 2.89
C VAL A 126 -9.62 -1.66 2.15
N CYS A 127 -8.60 -1.18 2.87
CA CYS A 127 -7.29 -0.86 2.28
C CYS A 127 -6.67 -2.09 1.60
N GLY A 128 -6.70 -3.26 2.25
CA GLY A 128 -6.19 -4.51 1.71
C GLY A 128 -6.90 -4.93 0.42
N LEU A 129 -8.23 -4.85 0.40
CA LEU A 129 -9.03 -5.13 -0.80
C LEU A 129 -8.71 -4.16 -1.94
N ALA A 130 -8.56 -2.87 -1.65
CA ALA A 130 -8.19 -1.88 -2.66
C ALA A 130 -6.81 -2.18 -3.27
N CYS A 131 -5.82 -2.55 -2.45
CA CYS A 131 -4.50 -2.95 -2.94
C CYS A 131 -4.54 -4.24 -3.79
N LEU A 132 -5.34 -5.24 -3.39
CA LEU A 132 -5.51 -6.46 -4.18
C LEU A 132 -6.22 -6.18 -5.51
N ALA A 133 -7.27 -5.37 -5.50
CA ALA A 133 -7.97 -4.97 -6.72
C ALA A 133 -7.03 -4.22 -7.67
N ALA A 134 -6.22 -3.29 -7.15
CA ALA A 134 -5.21 -2.58 -7.93
C ALA A 134 -4.16 -3.55 -8.52
N SER A 135 -3.70 -4.53 -7.74
CA SER A 135 -2.75 -5.54 -8.23
C SER A 135 -3.37 -6.41 -9.35
N ALA A 136 -4.64 -6.81 -9.20
CA ALA A 136 -5.34 -7.63 -10.19
C ALA A 136 -5.61 -6.85 -11.48
N LEU A 137 -6.04 -5.59 -11.38
CA LEU A 137 -6.24 -4.70 -12.53
C LEU A 137 -4.91 -4.44 -13.26
N GLY A 138 -3.82 -4.22 -12.51
CA GLY A 138 -2.49 -4.05 -13.09
C GLY A 138 -2.02 -5.29 -13.85
N LEU A 139 -2.23 -6.49 -13.30
CA LEU A 139 -1.92 -7.75 -13.98
C LEU A 139 -2.82 -7.99 -15.20
N ALA A 140 -4.10 -7.61 -15.13
CA ALA A 140 -5.02 -7.71 -16.25
C ALA A 140 -4.65 -6.75 -17.39
N ALA A 141 -4.16 -5.55 -17.08
CA ALA A 141 -3.71 -4.58 -18.08
C ALA A 141 -2.37 -4.96 -18.75
N LEU A 142 -1.64 -5.92 -18.18
CA LEU A 142 -0.38 -6.44 -18.72
C LEU A 142 -0.57 -7.66 -19.65
N ARG A 143 -1.79 -8.17 -19.77
CA ARG A 143 -2.18 -9.24 -20.71
C ARG A 143 -2.77 -8.64 -21.97
#